data_AF-A0A1A8EUG1-F1
#
_entry.id   AF-A0A1A8EUG1-F1
#
_cell.length_a   1.000
_cell.length_b   1.000
_cell.length_c   1.000
_cell.angle_alpha   90.00
_cell.angle_beta   90.00
_cell.angle_gamma   90.00
#
_symmetry.space_group_name_H-M   'P 1'
#
loop_
_entity.id
_entity.type
_entity.pdbx_description
1 polymer ?
#
loop_
_entity_poly.entity_id
_entity_poly.type
_entity_poly.pdbx_seq_one_letter_code
_entity_poly.pdbx_strand_id
1 'polypeptide(L)'
;MTNFDFNNMPLVKGNRARTFAILSCGVTFTMLVFSYTFSDPSLDFFKYASRLSDSFFSKGLCACQQCIAELEGDPWFAERFNQSIHPLMTRENSILSEETFRWWQ
;
A
#
# COMPACT_ATOMS: atom_id res chain seq x y z
N MET A 1 68.41 -24.72 -24.35
CA MET A 1 68.38 -24.24 -22.95
C MET A 1 67.41 -23.06 -22.92
N THR A 2 66.21 -23.10 -22.35
CA THR A 2 65.38 -24.15 -21.72
C THR A 2 63.94 -23.62 -21.85
N ASN A 3 63.01 -24.52 -22.11
CA ASN A 3 61.57 -24.27 -22.26
C ASN A 3 60.97 -23.55 -21.04
N PHE A 4 60.03 -22.63 -21.27
CA PHE A 4 59.26 -21.98 -20.22
C PHE A 4 58.05 -22.85 -19.87
N ASP A 5 58.11 -23.51 -18.72
CA ASP A 5 57.09 -24.39 -18.16
C ASP A 5 55.77 -23.65 -17.88
N PHE A 6 54.67 -24.18 -18.41
CA PHE A 6 53.29 -23.69 -18.20
C PHE A 6 52.65 -24.17 -16.89
N ASN A 7 53.43 -24.77 -15.97
CA ASN A 7 52.90 -25.60 -14.89
C ASN A 7 52.62 -24.88 -13.57
N ASN A 8 52.68 -23.55 -13.47
CA ASN A 8 52.46 -22.85 -12.20
C ASN A 8 51.64 -21.56 -12.34
N MET A 9 50.31 -21.66 -12.29
CA MET A 9 49.49 -20.55 -11.77
C MET A 9 48.18 -21.06 -11.13
N PRO A 10 47.81 -20.59 -9.92
CA PRO A 10 47.00 -21.36 -8.98
C PRO A 10 45.50 -21.36 -9.31
N LEU A 11 44.93 -22.55 -9.14
CA LEU A 11 43.55 -22.95 -9.36
C LEU A 11 42.61 -22.40 -8.26
N VAL A 12 42.44 -21.07 -8.15
CA VAL A 12 41.51 -20.43 -7.16
C VAL A 12 40.62 -19.33 -7.78
N LYS A 13 40.62 -19.17 -9.12
CA LYS A 13 39.96 -18.04 -9.79
C LYS A 13 38.60 -18.34 -10.44
N GLY A 14 38.18 -19.62 -10.51
CA GLY A 14 36.95 -20.04 -11.19
C GLY A 14 35.68 -19.93 -10.34
N ASN A 15 35.73 -20.30 -9.06
CA ASN A 15 34.53 -20.36 -8.21
C ASN A 15 34.03 -18.98 -7.80
N ARG A 16 34.91 -18.04 -7.44
CA ARG A 16 34.50 -16.67 -7.07
C ARG A 16 33.87 -15.92 -8.24
N ALA A 17 34.45 -16.03 -9.44
CA ALA A 17 33.90 -15.41 -10.64
C ALA A 17 32.53 -15.98 -11.02
N ARG A 18 32.36 -17.32 -10.90
CA ARG A 18 31.05 -17.97 -11.09
C ARG A 18 30.02 -17.53 -10.05
N THR A 19 30.41 -17.38 -8.79
CA THR A 19 29.51 -16.87 -7.74
C THR A 19 29.06 -15.43 -8.03
N PHE A 20 29.98 -14.54 -8.42
CA PHE A 20 29.62 -13.17 -8.78
C PHE A 20 28.68 -13.12 -10.00
N ALA A 21 28.91 -13.96 -11.01
CA ALA A 21 28.04 -14.05 -12.18
C ALA A 21 26.62 -14.54 -11.85
N ILE A 22 26.50 -15.53 -10.94
CA ILE A 22 25.21 -16.04 -10.48
C ILE A 22 24.48 -14.97 -9.65
N LEU A 23 25.19 -14.28 -8.75
CA LEU A 23 24.63 -13.19 -7.95
C LEU A 23 24.16 -12.04 -8.85
N SER A 24 24.97 -11.62 -9.82
CA SER A 24 24.58 -10.57 -10.76
C SER A 24 23.35 -10.99 -11.57
N CYS A 25 23.30 -12.25 -12.04
CA CYS A 25 22.16 -12.78 -12.78
C CYS A 25 20.89 -12.80 -11.93
N GLY A 26 20.98 -13.29 -10.68
CA GLY A 26 19.88 -13.28 -9.72
C GLY A 26 19.37 -11.88 -9.44
N VAL A 27 20.27 -10.92 -9.20
CA VAL A 27 19.90 -9.51 -8.98
C VAL A 27 19.20 -8.93 -10.21
N THR A 28 19.75 -9.13 -11.41
CA THR A 28 19.12 -8.64 -12.64
C THR A 28 17.76 -9.29 -12.87
N PHE A 29 17.61 -10.58 -12.60
CA PHE A 29 16.34 -11.29 -12.74
C PHE A 29 15.31 -10.77 -11.75
N THR A 30 15.69 -10.58 -10.48
CA THR A 30 14.79 -9.99 -9.48
C THR A 30 14.38 -8.57 -9.84
N MET A 31 15.30 -7.74 -10.36
CA MET A 31 14.97 -6.38 -10.80
C MET A 31 14.07 -6.37 -12.03
N LEU A 32 14.27 -7.30 -12.96
CA LEU A 32 13.41 -7.45 -14.14
C LEU A 32 12.02 -7.94 -13.77
N VAL A 33 11.91 -8.98 -12.94
CA VAL A 33 10.63 -9.47 -12.41
C VAL A 33 9.94 -8.38 -11.60
N PHE A 34 10.69 -7.64 -10.78
CA PHE A 34 10.19 -6.47 -10.07
C PHE A 34 9.68 -5.44 -11.07
N SER A 35 10.47 -4.97 -12.04
CA SER A 35 10.01 -3.99 -13.04
C SER A 35 8.82 -4.47 -13.86
N TYR A 36 8.74 -5.75 -14.23
CA TYR A 36 7.63 -6.32 -14.98
C TYR A 36 6.35 -6.39 -14.13
N THR A 37 6.49 -6.74 -12.85
CA THR A 37 5.38 -6.78 -11.88
C THR A 37 4.97 -5.38 -11.42
N PHE A 38 5.92 -4.43 -11.38
CA PHE A 38 5.76 -3.06 -10.89
C PHE A 38 5.57 -2.01 -11.99
N SER A 39 5.56 -2.41 -13.27
CA SER A 39 5.35 -1.47 -14.39
C SER A 39 3.93 -0.88 -14.41
N ASP A 40 2.98 -1.43 -13.65
CA ASP A 40 1.59 -0.94 -13.59
C ASP A 40 0.82 -0.95 -12.24
N PRO A 41 1.43 -1.00 -11.02
CA PRO A 41 0.66 -0.78 -9.79
C PRO A 41 1.28 0.23 -8.82
N SER A 42 2.13 1.17 -9.25
CA SER A 42 2.66 2.18 -8.30
C SER A 42 1.54 3.07 -7.74
N LEU A 43 0.51 3.35 -8.52
CA LEU A 43 -0.71 4.01 -8.06
C LEU A 43 -1.56 3.08 -7.19
N ASP A 44 -1.77 1.82 -7.57
CA ASP A 44 -2.67 0.92 -6.84
C ASP A 44 -2.06 0.36 -5.55
N PHE A 45 -0.77 0.05 -5.53
CA PHE A 45 -0.06 -0.36 -4.31
C PHE A 45 0.12 0.81 -3.36
N PHE A 46 0.48 2.00 -3.86
CA PHE A 46 0.56 3.17 -3.00
C PHE A 46 -0.82 3.61 -2.51
N LYS A 47 -1.87 3.49 -3.33
CA LYS A 47 -3.26 3.70 -2.92
C LYS A 47 -3.71 2.63 -1.93
N TYR A 48 -3.33 1.36 -2.10
CA TYR A 48 -3.64 0.31 -1.14
C TYR A 48 -2.88 0.52 0.18
N ALA A 49 -1.61 0.88 0.13
CA ALA A 49 -0.78 1.15 1.29
C ALA A 49 -1.18 2.45 2.01
N SER A 50 -1.58 3.49 1.27
CA SER A 50 -2.13 4.72 1.84
C SER A 50 -3.50 4.45 2.43
N ARG A 51 -4.37 3.68 1.77
CA ARG A 51 -5.65 3.21 2.35
C ARG A 51 -5.43 2.39 3.61
N LEU A 52 -4.42 1.53 3.63
CA LEU A 52 -4.05 0.78 4.83
C LEU A 52 -3.60 1.74 5.93
N SER A 53 -2.75 2.72 5.62
CA SER A 53 -2.28 3.76 6.55
C SER A 53 -3.42 4.64 7.08
N ASP A 54 -4.30 5.15 6.22
CA ASP A 54 -5.43 6.01 6.58
C ASP A 54 -6.54 5.22 7.29
N SER A 55 -6.65 3.91 7.03
CA SER A 55 -7.55 3.00 7.78
C SER A 55 -7.14 2.81 9.25
N PHE A 56 -5.88 3.06 9.61
CA PHE A 56 -5.46 3.04 11.02
C PHE A 56 -5.88 4.30 11.78
N PHE A 57 -6.15 5.42 11.09
CA PHE A 57 -6.45 6.71 11.72
C PHE A 57 -7.91 7.16 11.58
N SER A 58 -8.68 6.63 10.62
CA SER A 58 -10.10 6.95 10.48
C SER A 58 -10.99 5.88 11.13
N LYS A 59 -11.80 6.32 12.11
CA LYS A 59 -12.80 5.53 12.83
C LYS A 59 -13.74 4.77 11.88
N GLY A 60 -13.40 3.54 11.49
CA GLY A 60 -14.36 2.62 10.85
C GLY A 60 -13.73 1.69 9.82
N LEU A 61 -13.27 0.53 10.27
CA LEU A 61 -12.93 -0.60 9.41
C LEU A 61 -14.22 -1.09 8.72
N CYS A 62 -14.50 -0.64 7.50
CA CYS A 62 -15.45 -1.33 6.65
C CYS A 62 -14.72 -2.46 5.92
N ALA A 63 -15.35 -3.64 5.82
CA ALA A 63 -14.77 -4.79 5.11
C ALA A 63 -14.98 -4.73 3.58
N CYS A 64 -15.67 -3.69 3.10
CA CYS A 64 -15.99 -3.49 1.69
C CYS A 64 -14.79 -2.92 0.94
N GLN A 65 -14.75 -3.14 -0.39
CA GLN A 65 -13.74 -2.52 -1.26
C GLN A 65 -13.83 -0.98 -1.26
N GLN A 66 -15.01 -0.43 -1.03
CA GLN A 66 -15.24 1.01 -0.91
C GLN A 66 -16.11 1.27 0.32
N CYS A 67 -15.70 2.23 1.15
CA CYS A 67 -16.42 2.59 2.38
C CYS A 67 -17.18 3.90 2.17
N ILE A 68 -18.46 3.94 2.54
CA ILE A 68 -19.25 5.18 2.50
C ILE A 68 -18.68 6.23 3.48
N ALA A 69 -18.09 5.79 4.59
CA ALA A 69 -17.48 6.67 5.59
C ALA A 69 -16.16 7.32 5.14
N GLU A 70 -15.68 7.00 3.94
CA GLU A 70 -14.43 7.50 3.40
C GLU A 70 -14.65 8.83 2.67
N LEU A 71 -14.23 9.93 3.31
CA LEU A 71 -14.48 11.30 2.82
C LEU A 71 -13.59 11.73 1.65
N GLU A 72 -12.63 10.91 1.22
CA GLU A 72 -11.67 11.28 0.16
C GLU A 72 -12.22 11.17 -1.27
N GLY A 73 -13.42 10.61 -1.47
CA GLY A 73 -13.94 10.30 -2.80
C GLY A 73 -14.57 11.50 -3.54
N ASP A 74 -15.48 12.22 -2.88
CA ASP A 74 -16.32 13.25 -3.51
C ASP A 74 -16.45 14.46 -2.57
N PRO A 75 -15.96 15.65 -2.95
CA PRO A 75 -16.08 16.86 -2.14
C PRO A 75 -17.53 17.23 -1.81
N TRP A 76 -18.48 16.99 -2.72
CA TRP A 76 -19.89 17.28 -2.49
C TRP A 76 -20.47 16.40 -1.38
N PHE A 77 -20.05 15.14 -1.35
CA PHE A 77 -20.44 14.17 -0.33
C PHE A 77 -19.78 14.48 1.01
N ALA A 78 -18.48 14.78 1.01
CA ALA A 78 -17.70 15.08 2.22
C ALA A 78 -18.24 16.31 2.97
N GLU A 79 -18.74 17.31 2.24
CA GLU A 79 -19.36 18.50 2.84
C GLU A 79 -20.68 18.19 3.57
N ARG A 80 -21.44 17.20 3.09
CA ARG A 80 -22.80 16.89 3.56
C ARG A 80 -22.85 15.73 4.55
N PHE A 81 -21.86 14.84 4.50
CA PHE A 81 -21.86 13.63 5.29
C PHE A 81 -21.37 13.92 6.72
N ASN A 82 -22.30 13.90 7.68
CA ASN A 82 -21.97 14.09 9.09
C ASN A 82 -22.10 12.76 9.86
N GLN A 83 -20.95 12.17 10.21
CA GLN A 83 -20.85 10.92 10.97
C GLN A 83 -21.33 11.03 12.43
N SER A 84 -21.53 12.24 12.95
CA SER A 84 -21.95 12.47 14.34
C SER A 84 -23.47 12.38 14.51
N ILE A 85 -24.23 12.30 13.42
CA ILE A 85 -25.69 12.19 13.49
C ILE A 85 -26.06 10.77 13.91
N HIS A 86 -26.81 10.67 15.01
CA HIS A 86 -27.36 9.41 15.49
C HIS A 86 -28.66 9.09 14.75
N PRO A 87 -28.73 8.01 13.95
CA PRO A 87 -29.90 7.71 13.12
C PRO A 87 -31.10 7.21 13.94
N LEU A 88 -30.86 6.78 15.18
CA LEU A 88 -31.88 6.24 16.06
C LEU A 88 -31.97 7.09 17.32
N MET A 89 -33.21 7.27 17.77
CA MET A 89 -33.50 7.98 19.01
C MET A 89 -33.36 7.02 20.19
N THR A 90 -32.54 7.43 21.15
CA THR A 90 -32.32 6.81 22.45
C THR A 90 -32.77 7.79 23.54
N ARG A 91 -32.81 7.34 24.79
CA ARG A 91 -33.17 8.22 25.91
C ARG A 91 -32.17 9.36 26.10
N GLU A 92 -30.92 9.13 25.73
CA GLU A 92 -29.81 10.06 25.90
C GLU A 92 -29.79 11.14 24.81
N ASN A 93 -30.25 10.84 23.59
CA ASN A 93 -30.30 11.79 22.48
C ASN A 93 -31.73 12.28 22.17
N SER A 94 -32.67 12.09 23.09
CA SER A 94 -34.09 12.40 22.85
C SER A 94 -34.42 13.90 22.87
N ILE A 95 -33.49 14.74 23.32
CA ILE A 95 -33.70 16.18 23.43
C ILE A 95 -33.38 16.82 22.07
N LEU A 96 -34.41 17.27 21.38
CA LEU A 96 -34.29 17.99 20.11
C LEU A 96 -34.26 19.50 20.34
N SER A 97 -33.56 20.25 19.47
CA SER A 97 -33.66 21.71 19.47
C SER A 97 -35.07 22.14 19.06
N GLU A 98 -35.51 23.31 19.55
CA GLU A 98 -36.84 23.85 19.26
C GLU A 98 -37.07 24.00 17.75
N GLU A 99 -36.08 24.50 17.01
CA GLU A 99 -36.12 24.61 15.54
C GLU A 99 -36.34 23.24 14.86
N THR A 100 -35.66 22.19 15.32
CA THR A 100 -35.77 20.83 14.77
C THR A 100 -37.14 20.25 15.06
N PHE A 101 -37.62 20.43 16.29
CA PHE A 101 -38.96 19.99 16.70
C PHE A 101 -40.06 20.71 15.89
N ARG A 102 -39.92 22.02 15.71
CA ARG A 102 -40.87 22.84 14.93
C ARG A 102 -40.86 22.53 13.44
N TRP A 103 -39.72 22.17 12.87
CA TRP A 103 -39.62 21.72 11.48
C TRP A 103 -40.29 20.36 11.27
N TRP A 104 -40.24 19.48 12.28
CA TRP A 104 -40.76 18.12 12.19
C TRP A 104 -42.30 18.04 12.34
N GLN A 105 -42.89 18.98 13.08
CA GLN A 105 -44.34 19.06 13.34
C GLN A 105 -45.14 19.51 12.11
#